data_AF-A0A7R9YQC4-F1
#
_entry.id   AF-A0A7R9YQC4-F1
#
_cell.length_a   1.000
_cell.length_b   1.000
_cell.length_c   1.000
_cell.angle_alpha   90.00
_cell.angle_beta   90.00
_cell.angle_gamma   90.00
#
_symmetry.space_group_name_H-M   'P 1'
#
loop_
_entity.id
_entity.type
_entity.pdbx_description
1 polymer ?
#
loop_
_entity_poly.entity_id
_entity_poly.type
_entity_poly.pdbx_seq_one_letter_code
_entity_poly.pdbx_strand_id
1 'polypeptide(L)'
;TPGGAGVSAEPYRLYNLDVFEYVTDSPFGLYGAVPLVLAHGAAAGKRARNVGIFWPNPSEMYVDVLRASTAPAPMSVDASGAPASGGTAPAVQTHWVAESGALDVFVLLGPSAKAVSRQYATLTGGTQLPPLFALGYHQCRWNYNDQDDILALDKKFEELDFPYDVLWLDIEYTDGKRYFTWDERKFPKPVAMLDALASRGHKMVLILDPHIKADDAYHVFSEAKKAGHFVRTAQNATFDGWCWPGTSSYLDFLLPEVRGYWASKLQLASFSQSTHSAHVWNDMNEPSVFNGPEVTMHKDCLHAHGTVEHRELHNMYGHLHAMATHAGLIEREALGPTGKERGRTFILTRSFFAGSQRYTAVWTGDNMAKWDHLQASVPMLLTLSLSGIAFCGADVGGFFYNPDVELLVRWYQVGAYQPFFRAHAHIETKRREPWLFGEPHLSHMREAVRERYRLLPYIYTLAAEAALDGVPMMRPLWYEFEEDAPTFA
;
A
#
# COMPACT_ATOMS: atom_id res chain seq x y z
N THR A 1 10.36 -20.37 21.56
CA THR A 1 9.74 -20.81 22.84
C THR A 1 8.46 -21.53 22.48
N PRO A 2 8.04 -22.65 23.11
CA PRO A 2 6.82 -23.32 22.68
C PRO A 2 5.64 -22.37 22.88
N GLY A 3 4.99 -21.98 21.78
CA GLY A 3 3.84 -21.08 21.79
C GLY A 3 2.75 -21.65 22.67
N GLY A 4 2.33 -20.89 23.68
CA GLY A 4 1.07 -21.16 24.37
C GLY A 4 -0.09 -21.02 23.39
N ALA A 5 -1.26 -21.53 23.77
CA ALA A 5 -2.47 -21.43 22.93
C ALA A 5 -2.68 -19.97 22.45
N GLY A 6 -2.64 -19.77 21.12
CA GLY A 6 -2.83 -18.46 20.49
C GLY A 6 -1.58 -17.58 20.35
N VAL A 7 -0.37 -18.10 20.57
CA VAL A 7 0.89 -17.37 20.34
C VAL A 7 1.68 -18.09 19.24
N SER A 8 1.96 -17.39 18.14
CA SER A 8 2.85 -17.90 17.09
C SER A 8 4.19 -18.32 17.68
N ALA A 9 4.71 -19.48 17.27
CA ALA A 9 6.03 -19.94 17.65
C ALA A 9 7.17 -19.17 16.92
N GLU A 10 6.82 -18.45 15.84
CA GLU A 10 7.74 -17.67 15.00
C GLU A 10 7.55 -16.16 15.22
N PRO A 11 8.64 -15.37 15.16
CA PRO A 11 8.59 -13.91 15.22
C PRO A 11 7.83 -13.31 14.03
N TYR A 12 7.27 -12.11 14.20
CA TYR A 12 6.80 -11.31 13.07
C TYR A 12 7.97 -10.97 12.16
N ARG A 13 7.81 -11.18 10.86
CA ARG A 13 8.84 -10.91 9.85
C ARG A 13 8.48 -9.68 9.02
N LEU A 14 9.41 -8.75 8.93
CA LEU A 14 9.34 -7.55 8.12
C LEU A 14 10.33 -7.68 6.97
N TYR A 15 9.83 -8.25 5.87
CA TYR A 15 10.53 -8.43 4.61
C TYR A 15 9.47 -8.38 3.51
N ASN A 16 9.52 -7.38 2.64
CA ASN A 16 8.49 -7.12 1.64
C ASN A 16 8.51 -8.23 0.58
N LEU A 17 7.47 -9.05 0.53
CA LEU A 17 7.40 -10.24 -0.30
C LEU A 17 6.10 -10.32 -1.11
N ASP A 18 6.22 -10.86 -2.32
CA ASP A 18 5.08 -11.26 -3.13
C ASP A 18 4.59 -12.64 -2.68
N VAL A 19 3.64 -12.66 -1.75
CA VAL A 19 3.14 -13.89 -1.13
C VAL A 19 1.87 -14.35 -1.83
N PHE A 20 2.04 -15.24 -2.81
CA PHE A 20 0.93 -15.87 -3.51
C PHE A 20 0.01 -16.62 -2.54
N GLU A 21 -1.30 -16.37 -2.65
CA GLU A 21 -2.31 -17.02 -1.82
C GLU A 21 -2.00 -16.97 -0.31
N TYR A 22 -1.61 -15.79 0.20
CA TYR A 22 -1.26 -15.63 1.61
C TYR A 22 -2.38 -16.11 2.55
N VAL A 23 -2.00 -16.71 3.67
CA VAL A 23 -2.94 -17.20 4.69
C VAL A 23 -3.19 -16.16 5.78
N THR A 24 -4.36 -16.21 6.40
CA THR A 24 -4.68 -15.40 7.59
C THR A 24 -4.02 -15.97 8.85
N ASP A 25 -3.86 -15.15 9.89
CA ASP A 25 -3.31 -15.54 11.20
C ASP A 25 -1.89 -16.14 11.13
N SER A 26 -1.01 -15.45 10.40
CA SER A 26 0.40 -15.83 10.22
C SER A 26 1.32 -14.64 10.50
N PRO A 27 2.47 -14.84 11.17
CA PRO A 27 3.49 -13.80 11.35
C PRO A 27 4.37 -13.61 10.11
N PHE A 28 4.12 -14.37 9.03
CA PHE A 28 4.88 -14.30 7.80
C PHE A 28 4.78 -12.90 7.17
N GLY A 29 5.91 -12.37 6.70
CA GLY A 29 5.95 -11.07 6.04
C GLY A 29 5.08 -11.06 4.79
N LEU A 30 4.45 -9.92 4.52
CA LEU A 30 3.66 -9.69 3.30
C LEU A 30 4.35 -8.60 2.47
N TYR A 31 3.59 -7.81 1.73
CA TYR A 31 4.10 -6.88 0.72
C TYR A 31 4.79 -5.63 1.30
N GLY A 32 4.55 -5.25 2.55
CA GLY A 32 5.03 -4.00 3.13
C GLY A 32 5.42 -4.10 4.60
N ALA A 33 6.33 -3.23 5.02
CA ALA A 33 6.93 -3.25 6.35
C ALA A 33 6.98 -1.86 6.97
N VAL A 34 6.36 -1.68 8.14
CA VAL A 34 6.54 -0.47 8.97
C VAL A 34 7.08 -0.92 10.34
N PRO A 35 8.38 -0.71 10.64
CA PRO A 35 9.02 -1.20 11.86
C PRO A 35 8.68 -0.35 13.09
N LEU A 36 7.39 -0.33 13.44
CA LEU A 36 6.78 0.41 14.54
C LEU A 36 5.96 -0.55 15.41
N VAL A 37 6.23 -0.59 16.71
CA VAL A 37 5.32 -1.23 17.68
C VAL A 37 4.75 -0.17 18.59
N LEU A 38 3.44 -0.20 18.75
CA LEU A 38 2.71 0.62 19.71
C LEU A 38 2.36 -0.23 20.93
N ALA A 39 2.51 0.36 22.12
CA ALA A 39 2.05 -0.24 23.36
C ALA A 39 1.01 0.69 24.00
N HIS A 40 -0.16 0.11 24.24
CA HIS A 40 -1.25 0.73 24.97
C HIS A 40 -1.40 0.05 26.33
N GLY A 41 -1.50 0.83 27.40
CA GLY A 41 -1.73 0.31 28.74
C GLY A 41 -2.53 1.26 29.61
N ALA A 42 -3.61 0.75 30.19
CA ALA A 42 -4.37 1.40 31.25
C ALA A 42 -4.26 0.56 32.53
N ALA A 43 -3.83 1.19 33.63
CA ALA A 43 -3.83 0.55 34.95
C ALA A 43 -5.01 1.09 35.77
N ALA A 44 -5.66 0.25 36.56
CA ALA A 44 -6.81 0.66 37.38
C ALA A 44 -6.49 1.90 38.23
N GLY A 45 -7.31 2.94 38.10
CA GLY A 45 -7.14 4.22 38.80
C GLY A 45 -6.00 5.10 38.28
N LYS A 46 -5.37 4.76 37.14
CA LYS A 46 -4.36 5.59 36.46
C LYS A 46 -4.81 5.91 35.04
N ARG A 47 -4.47 7.11 34.57
CA ARG A 47 -4.67 7.51 33.18
C ARG A 47 -3.93 6.56 32.24
N ALA A 48 -4.57 6.20 31.13
CA ALA A 48 -3.96 5.40 30.08
C ALA A 48 -2.64 6.01 29.59
N ARG A 49 -1.73 5.13 29.17
CA ARG A 49 -0.44 5.48 28.58
C ARG A 49 -0.27 4.77 27.26
N ASN A 50 0.09 5.55 26.26
CA ASN A 50 0.41 5.09 24.93
C ASN A 50 1.86 5.45 24.66
N VAL A 51 2.64 4.47 24.22
CA VAL A 51 4.03 4.66 23.81
C VAL A 51 4.28 3.91 22.51
N GLY A 52 5.36 4.24 21.81
CA GLY A 52 5.77 3.54 20.61
C GLY A 52 7.29 3.40 20.53
N ILE A 53 7.75 2.34 19.86
CA ILE A 53 9.15 2.13 19.48
C ILE A 53 9.18 2.05 17.97
N PHE A 54 9.99 2.90 17.34
CA PHE A 54 10.19 2.94 15.90
C PHE A 54 11.67 2.75 15.57
N TRP A 55 11.99 1.74 14.78
CA TRP A 55 13.35 1.48 14.30
C TRP A 55 13.36 1.49 12.76
N PRO A 56 13.64 2.63 12.09
CA PRO A 56 13.61 2.77 10.63
C PRO A 56 14.75 2.02 9.91
N ASN A 57 14.87 0.71 10.13
CA ASN A 57 15.83 -0.14 9.44
C ASN A 57 15.14 -0.86 8.26
N PRO A 58 15.62 -0.66 7.02
CA PRO A 58 14.99 -1.22 5.83
C PRO A 58 15.52 -2.61 5.44
N SER A 59 16.46 -3.18 6.19
CA SER A 59 16.86 -4.58 6.02
C SER A 59 15.77 -5.54 6.52
N GLU A 60 15.93 -6.83 6.24
CA GLU A 60 15.07 -7.86 6.81
C GLU A 60 15.09 -7.77 8.34
N MET A 61 13.90 -7.77 8.95
CA MET A 61 13.74 -7.62 10.39
C MET A 61 12.79 -8.65 10.97
N TYR A 62 13.12 -9.15 12.16
CA TYR A 62 12.30 -10.03 12.96
C TYR A 62 11.94 -9.37 14.29
N VAL A 63 10.69 -9.51 14.72
CA VAL A 63 10.19 -8.97 15.99
C VAL A 63 9.47 -10.06 16.78
N ASP A 64 10.10 -10.54 17.85
CA ASP A 64 9.45 -11.37 18.85
C ASP A 64 8.58 -10.51 19.78
N VAL A 65 7.39 -11.00 20.15
CA VAL A 65 6.53 -10.40 21.16
C VAL A 65 6.28 -11.40 22.28
N LEU A 66 6.94 -11.20 23.42
CA LEU A 66 6.90 -12.09 24.57
C LEU A 66 6.06 -11.47 25.68
N ARG A 67 4.93 -12.11 26.02
CA ARG A 67 4.17 -11.75 27.22
C ARG A 67 4.87 -12.36 28.43
N ALA A 68 5.56 -11.54 29.21
CA ALA A 68 6.11 -11.96 30.49
C ALA A 68 5.00 -11.91 31.55
N SER A 69 4.79 -13.02 32.29
CA SER A 69 3.81 -13.06 33.39
C SER A 69 4.12 -12.01 34.47
N THR A 70 5.41 -11.68 34.65
CA THR A 70 5.93 -10.68 35.57
C THR A 70 7.36 -10.29 35.14
N ALA A 71 7.63 -9.01 34.92
CA ALA A 71 9.01 -8.48 34.89
C ALA A 71 9.26 -7.65 36.16
N PRO A 72 10.52 -7.54 36.65
CA PRO A 72 10.84 -6.54 37.67
C PRO A 72 10.39 -5.18 37.15
N ALA A 73 9.60 -4.43 37.93
CA ALA A 73 9.31 -3.05 37.58
C ALA A 73 10.64 -2.33 37.28
N PRO A 74 10.71 -1.48 36.23
CA PRO A 74 11.90 -0.67 35.99
C PRO A 74 12.29 0.01 37.30
N MET A 75 13.59 0.09 37.60
CA MET A 75 14.07 0.77 38.82
C MET A 75 13.45 2.16 38.88
N SER A 76 12.43 2.31 39.72
CA SER A 76 11.87 3.60 40.05
C SER A 76 12.68 4.11 41.22
N VAL A 77 13.17 5.33 41.10
CA VAL A 77 13.70 6.06 42.25
C VAL A 77 12.53 6.76 42.91
N ASP A 78 12.39 6.59 44.22
CA ASP A 78 11.41 7.37 44.96
C ASP A 78 11.84 8.85 45.04
N ALA A 79 11.00 9.69 45.64
CA ALA A 79 11.29 11.11 45.81
C ALA A 79 12.57 11.41 46.64
N SER A 80 13.16 10.39 47.28
CA SER A 80 14.42 10.46 48.03
C SER A 80 15.64 9.96 47.24
N GLY A 81 15.45 9.48 46.01
CA GLY A 81 16.52 8.92 45.18
C GLY A 81 16.87 7.47 45.52
N ALA A 82 16.12 6.82 46.40
CA ALA A 82 16.32 5.42 46.75
C ALA A 82 15.66 4.48 45.73
N PRO A 83 16.24 3.30 45.43
CA PRO A 83 15.57 2.29 44.62
C PRO A 83 14.26 1.87 45.30
N ALA A 84 13.13 2.20 44.70
CA ALA A 84 11.84 1.73 45.18
C ALA A 84 11.80 0.21 45.09
N SER A 85 11.29 -0.44 46.14
CA SER A 85 11.14 -1.90 46.19
C SER A 85 10.34 -2.39 44.97
N GLY A 86 10.99 -3.19 44.12
CA GLY A 86 10.47 -3.61 42.82
C GLY A 86 9.22 -4.48 42.96
N GLY A 87 8.07 -3.90 42.61
CA GLY A 87 6.87 -4.69 42.32
C GLY A 87 7.04 -5.46 41.01
N THR A 88 6.27 -6.53 40.84
CA THR A 88 6.08 -7.16 39.53
C THR A 88 4.86 -6.55 38.86
N ALA A 89 4.99 -6.20 37.58
CA ALA A 89 3.87 -5.74 36.75
C ALA A 89 3.78 -6.60 35.49
N PRO A 90 2.58 -6.75 34.89
CA PRO A 90 2.45 -7.31 33.55
C PRO A 90 3.35 -6.52 32.59
N ALA A 91 4.17 -7.22 31.83
CA ALA A 91 5.09 -6.61 30.89
C ALA A 91 5.07 -7.37 29.56
N VAL A 92 5.07 -6.61 28.47
CA VAL A 92 5.33 -7.15 27.13
C VAL A 92 6.76 -6.81 26.79
N GLN A 93 7.55 -7.84 26.46
CA GLN A 93 8.91 -7.68 25.96
C GLN A 93 8.89 -7.87 24.44
N THR A 94 9.60 -6.99 23.73
CA THR A 94 9.83 -7.15 22.30
C THR A 94 11.31 -7.32 22.03
N HIS A 95 11.69 -8.30 21.20
CA HIS A 95 13.07 -8.50 20.77
C HIS A 95 13.16 -8.32 19.26
N TRP A 96 14.03 -7.41 18.83
CA TRP A 96 14.13 -6.95 17.45
C TRP A 96 15.50 -7.33 16.90
N VAL A 97 15.53 -7.94 15.72
CA VAL A 97 16.76 -8.30 15.02
C VAL A 97 16.65 -7.84 13.59
N ALA A 98 17.59 -7.03 13.12
CA ALA A 98 17.71 -6.61 11.74
C ALA A 98 18.97 -7.23 11.11
N GLU A 99 18.91 -7.60 9.84
CA GLU A 99 20.00 -8.29 9.14
C GLU A 99 21.25 -7.41 8.98
N SER A 100 21.06 -6.10 8.75
CA SER A 100 22.16 -5.15 8.56
C SER A 100 21.75 -3.74 9.02
N GLY A 101 22.59 -2.74 8.75
CA GLY A 101 22.31 -1.34 9.08
C GLY A 101 22.55 -0.98 10.56
N ALA A 102 22.18 0.24 10.93
CA ALA A 102 22.40 0.78 12.27
C ALA A 102 21.23 0.46 13.22
N LEU A 103 21.54 0.36 14.52
CA LEU A 103 20.55 0.49 15.58
C LEU A 103 20.22 1.97 15.75
N ASP A 104 19.09 2.39 15.17
CA ASP A 104 18.58 3.75 15.23
C ASP A 104 17.12 3.70 15.72
N VAL A 105 16.88 4.07 16.97
CA VAL A 105 15.61 3.81 17.66
C VAL A 105 15.02 5.10 18.19
N PHE A 106 13.78 5.36 17.79
CA PHE A 106 12.96 6.45 18.29
C PHE A 106 11.96 5.91 19.31
N VAL A 107 11.87 6.57 20.46
CA VAL A 107 10.90 6.27 21.52
C VAL A 107 9.84 7.37 21.55
N LEU A 108 8.60 6.99 21.25
CA LEU A 108 7.43 7.87 21.22
C LEU A 108 6.74 7.79 22.59
N LEU A 109 6.75 8.88 23.36
CA LEU A 109 6.32 8.88 24.77
C LEU A 109 4.84 9.25 25.00
N GLY A 110 4.09 9.51 23.92
CA GLY A 110 2.66 9.86 23.99
C GLY A 110 2.39 11.18 24.72
N PRO A 111 1.42 11.25 25.67
CA PRO A 111 0.87 10.11 26.43
C PRO A 111 -0.41 9.49 25.87
N SER A 112 -1.14 10.17 24.97
CA SER A 112 -2.34 9.65 24.30
C SER A 112 -1.99 8.96 22.98
N ALA A 113 -2.90 8.14 22.45
CA ALA A 113 -2.72 7.46 21.17
C ALA A 113 -2.54 8.48 20.04
N LYS A 114 -3.32 9.57 20.05
CA LYS A 114 -3.17 10.73 19.15
C LYS A 114 -1.82 11.42 19.27
N ALA A 115 -1.25 11.51 20.48
CA ALA A 115 0.08 12.09 20.67
C ALA A 115 1.17 11.20 20.07
N VAL A 116 1.07 9.88 20.22
CA VAL A 116 2.01 8.94 19.59
C VAL A 116 1.94 9.02 18.07
N SER A 117 0.74 9.04 17.48
CA SER A 117 0.57 9.22 16.02
C SER A 117 1.21 10.53 15.53
N ARG A 118 1.01 11.65 16.23
CA ARG A 118 1.65 12.95 15.90
C ARG A 118 3.16 12.93 16.01
N GLN A 119 3.70 12.26 17.03
CA GLN A 119 5.16 12.09 17.20
C GLN A 119 5.73 11.30 16.03
N TYR A 120 5.07 10.20 15.63
CA TYR A 120 5.47 9.39 14.49
C TYR A 120 5.37 10.15 13.15
N ALA A 121 4.30 10.92 12.95
CA ALA A 121 4.12 11.74 11.75
C ALA A 121 5.11 12.92 11.68
N THR A 122 5.58 13.44 12.82
CA THR A 122 6.68 14.42 12.83
C THR A 122 7.98 13.82 12.26
N LEU A 123 8.23 12.53 12.53
CA LEU A 123 9.44 11.84 12.05
C LEU A 123 9.32 11.40 10.58
N THR A 124 8.13 10.96 10.16
CA THR A 124 7.94 10.26 8.87
C THR A 124 7.02 10.99 7.89
N GLY A 125 6.42 12.11 8.28
CA GLY A 125 5.45 12.88 7.49
C GLY A 125 4.00 12.42 7.67
N GLY A 126 3.06 13.32 7.38
CA GLY A 126 1.62 13.02 7.34
C GLY A 126 1.18 12.33 6.05
N THR A 127 -0.06 11.85 6.03
CA THR A 127 -0.66 11.27 4.82
C THR A 127 -0.80 12.36 3.74
N GLN A 128 -0.48 12.08 2.47
CA GLN A 128 -0.82 13.02 1.41
C GLN A 128 -2.33 13.21 1.37
N LEU A 129 -2.81 14.45 1.46
CA LEU A 129 -4.23 14.71 1.32
C LEU A 129 -4.69 14.21 -0.06
N PRO A 130 -5.59 13.21 -0.15
CA PRO A 130 -5.92 12.61 -1.42
C PRO A 130 -6.72 13.61 -2.30
N PRO A 131 -6.70 13.46 -3.63
CA PRO A 131 -7.74 14.09 -4.45
C PRO A 131 -9.09 13.44 -4.12
N LEU A 132 -10.18 14.23 -4.14
CA LEU A 132 -11.49 13.75 -3.66
C LEU A 132 -11.98 12.48 -4.37
N PHE A 133 -11.74 12.37 -5.68
CA PHE A 133 -12.15 11.19 -6.47
C PHE A 133 -11.51 9.89 -5.96
N ALA A 134 -10.31 9.96 -5.35
CA ALA A 134 -9.60 8.77 -4.86
C ALA A 134 -10.25 8.20 -3.59
N LEU A 135 -11.10 8.97 -2.92
CA LEU A 135 -11.94 8.48 -1.84
C LEU A 135 -13.26 7.90 -2.35
N GLY A 136 -13.55 7.98 -3.65
CA GLY A 136 -14.74 7.40 -4.26
C GLY A 136 -14.68 5.87 -4.34
N TYR A 137 -15.54 5.30 -5.18
CA TYR A 137 -15.50 3.87 -5.51
C TYR A 137 -14.66 3.62 -6.76
N HIS A 138 -13.75 2.66 -6.64
CA HIS A 138 -12.83 2.22 -7.69
C HIS A 138 -13.25 0.83 -8.21
N GLN A 139 -13.42 0.72 -9.52
CA GLN A 139 -13.78 -0.54 -10.18
C GLN A 139 -12.61 -1.06 -11.01
N CYS A 140 -12.13 -2.26 -10.69
CA CYS A 140 -10.96 -2.90 -11.28
C CYS A 140 -11.20 -4.41 -11.51
N ARG A 141 -10.39 -5.01 -12.38
CA ARG A 141 -10.13 -6.46 -12.48
C ARG A 141 -8.88 -6.69 -13.33
N TRP A 142 -8.28 -7.87 -13.20
CA TRP A 142 -7.36 -8.41 -14.18
C TRP A 142 -8.15 -9.21 -15.24
N ASN A 143 -8.24 -8.81 -16.50
CA ASN A 143 -8.16 -7.45 -17.02
C ASN A 143 -9.55 -7.03 -17.54
N TYR A 144 -9.75 -5.74 -17.80
CA TYR A 144 -10.70 -5.35 -18.84
C TYR A 144 -10.08 -5.57 -20.21
N ASN A 145 -10.89 -6.05 -21.15
CA ASN A 145 -10.39 -6.66 -22.38
C ASN A 145 -9.77 -5.62 -23.33
N ASP A 146 -10.45 -4.50 -23.50
CA ASP A 146 -10.15 -3.49 -24.51
C ASP A 146 -10.85 -2.16 -24.21
N GLN A 147 -10.67 -1.21 -25.11
CA GLN A 147 -11.27 0.12 -25.05
C GLN A 147 -12.80 0.09 -25.00
N ASP A 148 -13.43 -0.82 -25.74
CA ASP A 148 -14.88 -0.89 -25.83
C ASP A 148 -15.49 -1.47 -24.55
N ASP A 149 -14.79 -2.43 -23.90
CA ASP A 149 -15.16 -2.96 -22.58
C ASP A 149 -15.17 -1.83 -21.53
N ILE A 150 -14.15 -0.97 -21.51
CA ILE A 150 -14.08 0.21 -20.61
C ILE A 150 -15.25 1.17 -20.84
N LEU A 151 -15.54 1.54 -22.09
CA LEU A 151 -16.62 2.45 -22.42
C LEU A 151 -18.01 1.84 -22.13
N ALA A 152 -18.16 0.53 -22.34
CA ALA A 152 -19.37 -0.20 -21.98
C ALA A 152 -19.58 -0.23 -20.45
N LEU A 153 -18.51 -0.38 -19.66
CA LEU A 153 -18.56 -0.32 -18.20
C LEU A 153 -19.03 1.05 -17.71
N ASP A 154 -18.39 2.14 -18.19
CA ASP A 154 -18.78 3.51 -17.85
C ASP A 154 -20.27 3.76 -18.11
N LYS A 155 -20.73 3.39 -19.30
CA LYS A 155 -22.14 3.48 -19.68
C LYS A 155 -23.03 2.64 -18.76
N LYS A 156 -22.58 1.44 -18.37
CA LYS A 156 -23.39 0.53 -17.55
C LYS A 156 -23.58 1.03 -16.12
N PHE A 157 -22.55 1.64 -15.53
CA PHE A 157 -22.67 2.32 -14.23
C PHE A 157 -23.68 3.47 -14.28
N GLU A 158 -23.65 4.28 -15.34
CA GLU A 158 -24.65 5.34 -15.56
C GLU A 158 -26.06 4.79 -15.73
N GLU A 159 -26.27 3.81 -16.63
CA GLU A 159 -27.58 3.19 -16.89
C GLU A 159 -28.24 2.67 -15.61
N LEU A 160 -27.42 2.24 -14.64
CA LEU A 160 -27.86 1.63 -13.40
C LEU A 160 -27.79 2.58 -12.21
N ASP A 161 -27.45 3.86 -12.39
CA ASP A 161 -27.33 4.83 -11.29
C ASP A 161 -26.45 4.29 -10.13
N PHE A 162 -25.36 3.61 -10.51
CA PHE A 162 -24.38 3.04 -9.59
C PHE A 162 -23.12 3.93 -9.62
N PRO A 163 -22.88 4.75 -8.58
CA PRO A 163 -21.80 5.73 -8.63
C PRO A 163 -20.42 5.08 -8.57
N TYR A 164 -19.47 5.60 -9.35
CA TYR A 164 -18.06 5.22 -9.33
C TYR A 164 -17.21 6.44 -9.74
N ASP A 165 -15.94 6.48 -9.33
CA ASP A 165 -15.03 7.59 -9.68
C ASP A 165 -13.93 7.13 -10.65
N VAL A 166 -13.48 5.87 -10.52
CA VAL A 166 -12.25 5.41 -11.19
C VAL A 166 -12.41 4.02 -11.79
N LEU A 167 -12.07 3.89 -13.08
CA LEU A 167 -11.78 2.60 -13.73
C LEU A 167 -10.28 2.34 -13.75
N TRP A 168 -9.90 1.07 -13.82
CA TRP A 168 -8.51 0.64 -13.71
C TRP A 168 -8.14 -0.28 -14.86
N LEU A 169 -6.91 -0.13 -15.35
CA LEU A 169 -6.31 -1.02 -16.32
C LEU A 169 -5.10 -1.71 -15.72
N ASP A 170 -5.25 -3.02 -15.54
CA ASP A 170 -4.22 -3.96 -15.13
C ASP A 170 -3.38 -4.39 -16.37
N ILE A 171 -2.32 -5.18 -16.19
CA ILE A 171 -1.16 -5.32 -17.08
C ILE A 171 -1.47 -5.64 -18.55
N GLU A 172 -2.63 -6.23 -18.87
CA GLU A 172 -2.98 -6.61 -20.25
C GLU A 172 -3.32 -5.44 -21.17
N TYR A 173 -3.33 -4.19 -20.67
CA TYR A 173 -3.46 -2.99 -21.50
C TYR A 173 -2.17 -2.64 -22.27
N THR A 174 -1.03 -3.13 -21.79
CA THR A 174 0.30 -2.81 -22.33
C THR A 174 0.63 -3.65 -23.57
N ASP A 175 1.52 -3.16 -24.44
CA ASP A 175 2.08 -3.97 -25.53
C ASP A 175 3.11 -4.97 -24.97
N GLY A 176 2.68 -6.22 -24.78
CA GLY A 176 3.59 -7.30 -24.38
C GLY A 176 4.30 -7.05 -23.04
N LYS A 177 3.62 -6.34 -22.12
CA LYS A 177 4.06 -6.07 -20.74
C LYS A 177 5.24 -5.09 -20.71
N ARG A 178 5.31 -4.24 -21.74
CA ARG A 178 6.15 -3.03 -21.79
C ARG A 178 5.37 -1.86 -21.19
N TYR A 179 5.73 -1.39 -20.01
CA TYR A 179 5.12 -0.20 -19.39
C TYR A 179 5.27 1.04 -20.28
N PHE A 180 4.47 2.09 -20.05
CA PHE A 180 4.42 3.29 -20.89
C PHE A 180 4.08 3.02 -22.38
N THR A 181 3.43 1.89 -22.67
CA THR A 181 2.91 1.53 -23.99
C THR A 181 1.46 1.06 -23.89
N TRP A 182 0.80 0.91 -25.03
CA TRP A 182 -0.55 0.38 -25.15
C TRP A 182 -0.58 -0.73 -26.19
N ASP A 183 -1.32 -1.81 -25.93
CA ASP A 183 -1.67 -2.79 -26.96
C ASP A 183 -2.57 -2.12 -27.98
N GLU A 184 -2.04 -1.79 -29.16
CA GLU A 184 -2.75 -1.04 -30.20
C GLU A 184 -3.99 -1.76 -30.75
N ARG A 185 -4.09 -3.09 -30.57
CA ARG A 185 -5.27 -3.85 -31.02
C ARG A 185 -6.42 -3.71 -30.02
N LYS A 186 -6.12 -3.73 -28.72
CA LYS A 186 -7.11 -3.61 -27.64
C LYS A 186 -7.44 -2.15 -27.33
N PHE A 187 -6.44 -1.28 -27.38
CA PHE A 187 -6.55 0.15 -27.02
C PHE A 187 -6.01 1.02 -28.16
N PRO A 188 -6.69 1.08 -29.31
CA PRO A 188 -6.23 1.84 -30.47
C PRO A 188 -6.31 3.37 -30.29
N LYS A 189 -7.14 3.87 -29.36
CA LYS A 189 -7.37 5.31 -29.13
C LYS A 189 -7.42 5.65 -27.63
N PRO A 190 -6.35 5.35 -26.87
CA PRO A 190 -6.36 5.47 -25.41
C PRO A 190 -6.65 6.90 -24.94
N VAL A 191 -6.10 7.92 -25.60
CA VAL A 191 -6.38 9.33 -25.29
C VAL A 191 -7.87 9.66 -25.42
N ALA A 192 -8.54 9.21 -26.49
CA ALA A 192 -9.96 9.47 -26.68
C ALA A 192 -10.83 8.76 -25.62
N MET A 193 -10.44 7.55 -25.21
CA MET A 193 -11.09 6.83 -24.11
C MET A 193 -10.92 7.56 -22.78
N LEU A 194 -9.70 7.98 -22.45
CA LEU A 194 -9.38 8.72 -21.24
C LEU A 194 -10.13 10.06 -21.18
N ASP A 195 -10.17 10.81 -22.28
CA ASP A 195 -10.89 12.08 -22.39
C ASP A 195 -12.41 11.89 -22.29
N ALA A 196 -12.96 10.79 -22.84
CA ALA A 196 -14.37 10.47 -22.71
C ALA A 196 -14.76 10.25 -21.23
N LEU A 197 -13.99 9.47 -20.48
CA LEU A 197 -14.19 9.29 -19.03
C LEU A 197 -14.03 10.63 -18.28
N ALA A 198 -12.97 11.38 -18.60
CA ALA A 198 -12.67 12.65 -17.94
C ALA A 198 -13.77 13.71 -18.15
N SER A 199 -14.40 13.75 -19.32
CA SER A 199 -15.50 14.66 -19.65
C SER A 199 -16.72 14.49 -18.73
N ARG A 200 -16.82 13.33 -18.07
CA ARG A 200 -17.88 12.96 -17.13
C ARG A 200 -17.45 13.05 -15.66
N GLY A 201 -16.22 13.49 -15.40
CA GLY A 201 -15.66 13.57 -14.05
C GLY A 201 -14.93 12.31 -13.60
N HIS A 202 -15.02 11.19 -14.33
CA HIS A 202 -14.34 9.94 -13.98
C HIS A 202 -12.83 10.00 -14.27
N LYS A 203 -12.09 9.04 -13.72
CA LYS A 203 -10.64 8.91 -13.86
C LYS A 203 -10.26 7.50 -14.29
N MET A 204 -9.02 7.37 -14.76
CA MET A 204 -8.41 6.07 -15.05
C MET A 204 -7.17 5.89 -14.18
N VAL A 205 -6.90 4.67 -13.72
CA VAL A 205 -5.62 4.28 -13.14
C VAL A 205 -4.96 3.23 -14.02
N LEU A 206 -3.68 3.44 -14.33
CA LEU A 206 -2.86 2.55 -15.17
C LEU A 206 -1.78 1.89 -14.32
N ILE A 207 -1.65 0.57 -14.42
CA ILE A 207 -0.56 -0.15 -13.75
C ILE A 207 0.79 0.14 -14.43
N LEU A 208 1.83 0.36 -13.61
CA LEU A 208 3.21 0.62 -13.99
C LEU A 208 4.14 0.00 -12.93
N ASP A 209 4.80 -1.11 -13.27
CA ASP A 209 5.65 -1.87 -12.34
C ASP A 209 7.14 -1.56 -12.56
N PRO A 210 8.01 -1.87 -11.58
CA PRO A 210 9.42 -1.46 -11.65
C PRO A 210 10.31 -2.37 -12.51
N HIS A 211 9.79 -3.50 -12.98
CA HIS A 211 10.51 -4.43 -13.84
C HIS A 211 10.38 -4.01 -15.32
N ILE A 212 11.49 -3.79 -16.00
CA ILE A 212 11.51 -3.31 -17.38
C ILE A 212 11.86 -4.50 -18.29
N LYS A 213 10.96 -4.83 -19.23
CA LYS A 213 11.18 -5.89 -20.22
C LYS A 213 12.56 -5.72 -20.89
N ALA A 214 13.37 -6.77 -20.85
CA ALA A 214 14.70 -6.77 -21.46
C ALA A 214 14.61 -6.91 -22.99
N ASP A 215 14.46 -5.78 -23.68
CA ASP A 215 14.25 -5.69 -25.12
C ASP A 215 14.93 -4.42 -25.65
N ASP A 216 16.01 -4.57 -26.44
CA ASP A 216 16.77 -3.43 -26.97
C ASP A 216 15.94 -2.56 -27.94
N ALA A 217 14.83 -3.06 -28.49
CA ALA A 217 13.90 -2.27 -29.29
C ALA A 217 12.92 -1.43 -28.43
N TYR A 218 12.81 -1.73 -27.14
CA TYR A 218 11.97 -0.99 -26.20
C TYR A 218 12.74 0.18 -25.60
N HIS A 219 12.30 1.40 -25.92
CA HIS A 219 13.03 2.63 -25.59
C HIS A 219 13.30 2.81 -24.08
N VAL A 220 12.34 2.47 -23.20
CA VAL A 220 12.55 2.59 -21.74
C VAL A 220 13.66 1.65 -21.26
N PHE A 221 13.78 0.47 -21.85
CA PHE A 221 14.85 -0.46 -21.54
C PHE A 221 16.19 0.02 -22.09
N SER A 222 16.25 0.35 -23.39
CA SER A 222 17.52 0.69 -24.04
C SER A 222 18.12 1.99 -23.51
N GLU A 223 17.29 2.97 -23.16
CA GLU A 223 17.74 4.20 -22.49
C GLU A 223 18.29 3.92 -21.09
N ALA A 224 17.57 3.16 -20.25
CA ALA A 224 18.00 2.80 -18.90
C ALA A 224 19.29 1.95 -18.92
N LYS A 225 19.39 1.00 -19.86
CA LYS A 225 20.59 0.18 -20.09
C LYS A 225 21.79 1.05 -20.45
N LYS A 226 21.63 1.97 -21.41
CA LYS A 226 22.68 2.90 -21.84
C LYS A 226 23.16 3.82 -20.71
N ALA A 227 22.24 4.24 -19.84
CA ALA A 227 22.53 5.11 -18.72
C ALA A 227 22.96 4.37 -17.43
N GLY A 228 22.99 3.03 -17.44
CA GLY A 228 23.40 2.21 -16.29
C GLY A 228 22.43 2.31 -15.11
N HIS A 229 21.14 2.44 -15.36
CA HIS A 229 20.09 2.68 -14.35
C HIS A 229 19.55 1.43 -13.66
N PHE A 230 20.02 0.24 -14.06
CA PHE A 230 19.55 -1.01 -13.49
C PHE A 230 20.38 -1.44 -12.27
N VAL A 231 19.71 -2.12 -11.35
CA VAL A 231 20.33 -2.87 -10.26
C VAL A 231 21.34 -3.87 -10.84
N ARG A 232 22.40 -4.14 -10.10
CA ARG A 232 23.48 -5.01 -10.55
C ARG A 232 23.56 -6.31 -9.77
N THR A 233 24.15 -7.34 -10.36
CA THR A 233 24.52 -8.57 -9.65
C THR A 233 25.75 -8.33 -8.77
N ALA A 234 26.08 -9.27 -7.89
CA ALA A 234 27.32 -9.25 -7.12
C ALA A 234 28.60 -9.22 -8.02
N GLN A 235 28.50 -9.66 -9.27
CA GLN A 235 29.57 -9.59 -10.27
C GLN A 235 29.55 -8.27 -11.07
N ASN A 236 28.76 -7.28 -10.63
CA ASN A 236 28.64 -5.95 -11.21
C ASN A 236 28.09 -5.93 -12.66
N ALA A 237 27.37 -6.97 -13.07
CA ALA A 237 26.60 -7.01 -14.31
C ALA A 237 25.18 -6.47 -14.06
N THR A 238 24.42 -6.11 -15.11
CA THR A 238 22.98 -5.80 -14.96
C THR A 238 22.25 -7.02 -14.39
N PHE A 239 21.41 -6.81 -13.37
CA PHE A 239 20.57 -7.85 -12.82
C PHE A 239 19.34 -8.07 -13.70
N ASP A 240 19.21 -9.30 -14.21
CA ASP A 240 18.05 -9.77 -14.96
C ASP A 240 17.33 -10.87 -14.18
N GLY A 241 16.02 -10.74 -14.07
CA GLY A 241 15.12 -11.75 -13.49
C GLY A 241 13.92 -12.00 -14.40
N TRP A 242 12.99 -12.83 -13.96
CA TRP A 242 11.72 -13.08 -14.65
C TRP A 242 10.58 -12.40 -13.91
N CYS A 243 9.69 -11.76 -14.66
CA CYS A 243 8.41 -11.24 -14.17
C CYS A 243 7.38 -11.32 -15.32
N TRP A 244 6.33 -10.49 -15.31
CA TRP A 244 5.26 -10.52 -16.32
C TRP A 244 5.72 -10.52 -17.79
N PRO A 245 6.72 -9.72 -18.22
CA PRO A 245 7.15 -9.72 -19.61
C PRO A 245 8.20 -10.80 -19.95
N GLY A 246 8.46 -11.75 -19.03
CA GLY A 246 9.59 -12.68 -19.11
C GLY A 246 10.86 -12.03 -18.56
N THR A 247 11.98 -12.16 -19.28
CA THR A 247 13.26 -11.52 -18.90
C THR A 247 13.09 -10.01 -18.72
N SER A 248 13.44 -9.53 -17.53
CA SER A 248 13.27 -8.14 -17.08
C SER A 248 14.45 -7.68 -16.25
N SER A 249 14.83 -6.41 -16.39
CA SER A 249 15.80 -5.75 -15.51
C SER A 249 15.09 -4.76 -14.59
N TYR A 250 15.65 -4.51 -13.41
CA TYR A 250 14.99 -3.74 -12.35
C TYR A 250 15.69 -2.40 -12.16
N LEU A 251 14.94 -1.29 -12.21
CA LEU A 251 15.50 0.04 -12.02
C LEU A 251 16.01 0.20 -10.58
N ASP A 252 17.17 0.83 -10.42
CA ASP A 252 17.75 1.11 -9.10
C ASP A 252 17.19 2.42 -8.52
N PHE A 253 16.01 2.34 -7.89
CA PHE A 253 15.35 3.52 -7.31
C PHE A 253 16.09 4.14 -6.11
N LEU A 254 17.17 3.53 -5.61
CA LEU A 254 18.02 4.17 -4.59
C LEU A 254 18.73 5.41 -5.17
N LEU A 255 19.06 5.37 -6.45
CA LEU A 255 19.72 6.44 -7.17
C LEU A 255 18.75 7.60 -7.50
N PRO A 256 19.03 8.84 -7.07
CA PRO A 256 18.21 10.01 -7.40
C PRO A 256 18.03 10.22 -8.91
N GLU A 257 19.08 9.96 -9.71
CA GLU A 257 19.02 10.06 -11.17
C GLU A 257 18.06 9.05 -11.81
N VAL A 258 17.95 7.84 -11.25
CA VAL A 258 17.01 6.82 -11.73
C VAL A 258 15.57 7.20 -11.38
N ARG A 259 15.35 7.78 -10.19
CA ARG A 259 14.04 8.34 -9.83
C ARG A 259 13.64 9.50 -10.75
N GLY A 260 14.59 10.36 -11.11
CA GLY A 260 14.39 11.42 -12.10
C GLY A 260 14.09 10.87 -13.50
N TYR A 261 14.79 9.81 -13.92
CA TYR A 261 14.49 9.10 -15.17
C TYR A 261 13.06 8.55 -15.18
N TRP A 262 12.64 7.83 -14.14
CA TRP A 262 11.27 7.32 -14.02
C TRP A 262 10.23 8.45 -14.04
N ALA A 263 10.48 9.53 -13.28
CA ALA A 263 9.62 10.72 -13.27
C ALA A 263 9.49 11.36 -14.67
N SER A 264 10.56 11.37 -15.47
CA SER A 264 10.53 11.88 -16.84
C SER A 264 9.62 11.05 -17.76
N LYS A 265 9.53 9.72 -17.55
CA LYS A 265 8.67 8.84 -18.35
C LYS A 265 7.19 9.04 -18.09
N LEU A 266 6.84 9.61 -16.95
CA LEU A 266 5.45 9.96 -16.60
C LEU A 266 4.99 11.27 -17.27
N GLN A 267 5.89 12.08 -17.83
CA GLN A 267 5.53 13.31 -18.53
C GLN A 267 4.75 13.00 -19.81
N LEU A 268 3.74 13.80 -20.16
CA LEU A 268 2.93 13.59 -21.37
C LEU A 268 3.76 13.71 -22.67
N ALA A 269 4.91 14.38 -22.64
CA ALA A 269 5.84 14.39 -23.77
C ALA A 269 6.49 13.02 -24.00
N SER A 270 6.70 12.22 -22.95
CA SER A 270 7.25 10.86 -23.02
C SER A 270 6.16 9.79 -23.09
N PHE A 271 5.05 9.96 -22.36
CA PHE A 271 3.89 9.08 -22.38
C PHE A 271 2.69 9.78 -23.04
N SER A 272 2.82 10.08 -24.33
CA SER A 272 1.88 10.89 -25.12
C SER A 272 0.49 10.26 -25.32
N GLN A 273 0.37 8.95 -25.09
CA GLN A 273 -0.89 8.22 -25.12
C GLN A 273 -1.62 8.22 -23.76
N SER A 274 -1.13 8.98 -22.78
CA SER A 274 -1.77 9.23 -21.49
C SER A 274 -2.36 10.63 -21.42
N THR A 275 -3.08 10.95 -20.35
CA THR A 275 -3.66 12.28 -20.11
C THR A 275 -3.57 12.66 -18.62
N HIS A 276 -3.88 13.91 -18.30
CA HIS A 276 -3.91 14.39 -16.91
C HIS A 276 -4.94 13.68 -16.02
N SER A 277 -5.99 13.06 -16.60
CA SER A 277 -6.98 12.27 -15.87
C SER A 277 -6.53 10.84 -15.58
N ALA A 278 -5.37 10.43 -16.09
CA ALA A 278 -4.77 9.13 -15.81
C ALA A 278 -3.83 9.21 -14.59
N HIS A 279 -4.04 8.30 -13.65
CA HIS A 279 -3.28 8.12 -12.43
C HIS A 279 -2.58 6.75 -12.45
N VAL A 280 -1.78 6.43 -11.42
CA VAL A 280 -0.85 5.30 -11.48
C VAL A 280 -1.11 4.29 -10.38
N TRP A 281 -0.92 3.02 -10.72
CA TRP A 281 -0.81 1.91 -9.80
C TRP A 281 0.60 1.32 -9.93
N ASN A 282 1.38 1.35 -8.86
CA ASN A 282 2.65 0.66 -8.76
C ASN A 282 2.44 -0.69 -8.08
N ASP A 283 2.58 -1.77 -8.85
CA ASP A 283 2.55 -3.13 -8.33
C ASP A 283 3.93 -3.78 -8.43
N MET A 284 4.05 -5.00 -7.90
CA MET A 284 5.21 -5.87 -8.06
C MET A 284 6.52 -5.22 -7.57
N ASN A 285 6.41 -4.26 -6.63
CA ASN A 285 7.48 -3.37 -6.24
C ASN A 285 8.12 -3.71 -4.89
N GLU A 286 8.01 -4.95 -4.48
CA GLU A 286 8.76 -5.52 -3.35
C GLU A 286 10.29 -5.39 -3.51
N PRO A 287 10.95 -5.74 -4.64
CA PRO A 287 10.46 -6.13 -5.97
C PRO A 287 10.09 -7.62 -6.11
N SER A 288 9.02 -7.91 -6.84
CA SER A 288 8.64 -9.29 -7.19
C SER A 288 9.49 -9.80 -8.36
N VAL A 289 10.17 -10.92 -8.14
CA VAL A 289 11.05 -11.60 -9.11
C VAL A 289 10.70 -13.08 -9.13
N PHE A 290 9.97 -13.55 -10.15
CA PHE A 290 9.36 -14.88 -10.19
C PHE A 290 10.35 -16.05 -10.05
N ASN A 291 11.57 -15.86 -10.54
CA ASN A 291 12.64 -16.85 -10.45
C ASN A 291 13.68 -16.51 -9.37
N GLY A 292 13.43 -15.50 -8.55
CA GLY A 292 14.29 -15.09 -7.45
C GLY A 292 13.99 -15.85 -6.15
N PRO A 293 14.91 -15.81 -5.16
CA PRO A 293 14.66 -16.38 -3.85
C PRO A 293 13.45 -15.71 -3.20
N GLU A 294 12.52 -16.51 -2.66
CA GLU A 294 11.29 -16.03 -2.03
C GLU A 294 10.46 -15.08 -2.93
N VAL A 295 10.57 -15.25 -4.26
CA VAL A 295 9.91 -14.38 -5.25
C VAL A 295 10.41 -12.92 -5.17
N THR A 296 11.66 -12.70 -4.74
CA THR A 296 12.28 -11.38 -4.72
C THR A 296 13.75 -11.42 -5.16
N MET A 297 14.39 -10.26 -5.17
CA MET A 297 15.76 -10.08 -5.64
C MET A 297 16.78 -10.74 -4.70
N HIS A 298 17.90 -11.20 -5.26
CA HIS A 298 18.99 -11.74 -4.45
C HIS A 298 19.57 -10.68 -3.53
N LYS A 299 19.84 -11.06 -2.26
CA LYS A 299 20.33 -10.16 -1.22
C LYS A 299 21.66 -9.46 -1.53
N ASP A 300 22.52 -10.11 -2.31
CA ASP A 300 23.83 -9.62 -2.76
C ASP A 300 23.78 -8.83 -4.08
N CYS A 301 22.57 -8.58 -4.62
CA CYS A 301 22.42 -7.60 -5.68
C CYS A 301 22.87 -6.22 -5.20
N LEU A 302 23.49 -5.46 -6.08
CA LEU A 302 24.15 -4.22 -5.76
C LEU A 302 23.39 -3.02 -6.31
N HIS A 303 23.11 -2.09 -5.41
CA HIS A 303 22.53 -0.78 -5.67
C HIS A 303 23.58 0.32 -5.55
N ALA A 304 23.20 1.54 -5.91
CA ALA A 304 24.02 2.74 -5.80
C ALA A 304 25.41 2.57 -6.43
N HIS A 305 25.45 2.07 -7.67
CA HIS A 305 26.68 1.81 -8.42
C HIS A 305 27.66 0.83 -7.74
N GLY A 306 27.16 -0.08 -6.90
CA GLY A 306 27.99 -1.13 -6.28
C GLY A 306 28.26 -0.95 -4.79
N THR A 307 27.69 0.07 -4.14
CA THR A 307 28.06 0.44 -2.77
C THR A 307 27.08 -0.03 -1.70
N VAL A 308 25.90 -0.50 -2.08
CA VAL A 308 24.86 -0.94 -1.13
C VAL A 308 24.30 -2.28 -1.62
N GLU A 309 24.28 -3.29 -0.75
CA GLU A 309 23.64 -4.56 -1.07
C GLU A 309 22.11 -4.45 -0.94
N HIS A 310 21.38 -5.27 -1.70
CA HIS A 310 19.92 -5.31 -1.66
C HIS A 310 19.39 -5.60 -0.25
N ARG A 311 20.09 -6.45 0.52
CA ARG A 311 19.75 -6.73 1.94
C ARG A 311 19.69 -5.48 2.81
N GLU A 312 20.39 -4.41 2.46
CA GLU A 312 20.47 -3.19 3.25
C GLU A 312 19.35 -2.19 2.95
N LEU A 313 18.55 -2.41 1.90
CA LEU A 313 17.49 -1.48 1.48
C LEU A 313 16.17 -2.15 1.09
N HIS A 314 16.11 -3.48 1.05
CA HIS A 314 15.01 -4.27 0.49
C HIS A 314 13.62 -3.69 0.79
N ASN A 315 13.29 -3.47 2.07
CA ASN A 315 11.96 -2.97 2.48
C ASN A 315 11.64 -1.54 1.99
N MET A 316 12.64 -0.77 1.55
CA MET A 316 12.49 0.57 0.98
C MET A 316 12.40 0.60 -0.54
N TYR A 317 12.62 -0.50 -1.25
CA TYR A 317 12.60 -0.49 -2.72
C TYR A 317 11.24 0.01 -3.26
N GLY A 318 10.13 -0.54 -2.76
CA GLY A 318 8.77 -0.12 -3.13
C GLY A 318 8.45 1.32 -2.74
N HIS A 319 8.91 1.76 -1.57
CA HIS A 319 8.81 3.15 -1.12
C HIS A 319 9.47 4.13 -2.10
N LEU A 320 10.69 3.79 -2.56
CA LEU A 320 11.46 4.63 -3.48
C LEU A 320 10.83 4.66 -4.89
N HIS A 321 10.23 3.54 -5.34
CA HIS A 321 9.45 3.50 -6.58
C HIS A 321 8.22 4.42 -6.49
N ALA A 322 7.40 4.30 -5.44
CA ALA A 322 6.23 5.15 -5.25
C ALA A 322 6.61 6.64 -5.14
N MET A 323 7.72 6.95 -4.46
CA MET A 323 8.27 8.31 -4.39
C MET A 323 8.68 8.86 -5.76
N ALA A 324 9.29 8.04 -6.63
CA ALA A 324 9.65 8.45 -7.99
C ALA A 324 8.40 8.69 -8.85
N THR A 325 7.39 7.82 -8.74
CA THR A 325 6.10 7.99 -9.42
C THR A 325 5.40 9.28 -8.98
N HIS A 326 5.40 9.56 -7.67
CA HIS A 326 4.83 10.78 -7.11
C HIS A 326 5.50 12.03 -7.68
N ALA A 327 6.83 12.07 -7.68
CA ALA A 327 7.58 13.18 -8.26
C ALA A 327 7.21 13.43 -9.72
N GLY A 328 7.16 12.38 -10.55
CA GLY A 328 6.80 12.50 -11.97
C GLY A 328 5.38 13.02 -12.18
N LEU A 329 4.41 12.53 -11.41
CA LEU A 329 3.03 12.99 -11.52
C LEU A 329 2.86 14.44 -11.04
N ILE A 330 3.52 14.84 -9.96
CA ILE A 330 3.47 16.24 -9.50
C ILE A 330 4.10 17.18 -10.54
N GLU A 331 5.24 16.81 -11.11
CA GLU A 331 5.88 17.58 -12.20
C GLU A 331 4.96 17.69 -13.43
N ARG A 332 4.30 16.59 -13.80
CA ARG A 332 3.33 16.54 -14.91
C ARG A 332 2.17 17.51 -14.70
N GLU A 333 1.67 17.62 -13.46
CA GLU A 333 0.55 18.53 -13.14
C GLU A 333 0.97 19.99 -12.89
N ALA A 334 2.25 20.24 -12.58
CA ALA A 334 2.77 21.60 -12.40
C ALA A 334 2.78 22.42 -13.70
N LEU A 335 2.82 21.76 -14.86
CA LEU A 335 2.92 22.37 -16.19
C LEU A 335 1.55 22.57 -16.88
N GLY A 336 0.55 23.07 -16.16
CA GLY A 336 -0.71 23.47 -16.78
C GLY A 336 -0.56 24.70 -17.69
N PRO A 337 -1.21 24.77 -18.89
CA PRO A 337 -1.14 25.91 -19.82
C PRO A 337 -1.64 27.26 -19.24
N THR A 338 -2.18 27.26 -18.03
CA THR A 338 -2.73 28.45 -17.35
C THR A 338 -1.91 28.89 -16.14
N GLY A 339 -0.77 28.25 -15.82
CA GLY A 339 0.05 28.57 -14.64
C GLY A 339 -0.67 28.36 -13.29
N LYS A 340 -1.69 27.48 -13.26
CA LYS A 340 -2.41 27.09 -12.04
C LYS A 340 -2.11 25.61 -11.75
N GLU A 341 -1.84 25.29 -10.49
CA GLU A 341 -1.77 23.91 -10.00
C GLU A 341 -3.05 23.16 -10.40
N ARG A 342 -2.93 22.08 -11.18
CA ARG A 342 -4.10 21.33 -11.69
C ARG A 342 -4.71 20.36 -10.67
N GLY A 343 -4.02 20.08 -9.57
CA GLY A 343 -4.53 19.30 -8.46
C GLY A 343 -3.56 18.24 -7.98
N ARG A 344 -3.94 17.52 -6.93
CA ARG A 344 -3.17 16.41 -6.36
C ARG A 344 -3.40 15.15 -7.19
N THR A 345 -2.36 14.33 -7.28
CA THR A 345 -2.37 13.07 -8.02
C THR A 345 -2.66 11.90 -7.09
N PHE A 346 -3.00 10.75 -7.66
CA PHE A 346 -3.26 9.51 -6.94
C PHE A 346 -2.28 8.43 -7.40
N ILE A 347 -1.75 7.70 -6.42
CA ILE A 347 -0.92 6.51 -6.61
C ILE A 347 -1.44 5.45 -5.65
N LEU A 348 -1.49 4.21 -6.11
CA LEU A 348 -1.62 3.02 -5.27
C LEU A 348 -0.31 2.22 -5.34
N THR A 349 0.20 1.76 -4.20
CA THR A 349 1.41 0.91 -4.13
C THR A 349 1.13 -0.40 -3.40
N ARG A 350 1.78 -1.50 -3.81
CA ARG A 350 1.73 -2.77 -3.06
C ARG A 350 2.75 -2.80 -1.94
N SER A 351 4.00 -2.57 -2.30
CA SER A 351 5.12 -2.51 -1.37
C SER A 351 5.32 -1.10 -0.82
N PHE A 352 5.58 -1.03 0.48
CA PHE A 352 5.71 0.22 1.23
C PHE A 352 6.65 0.07 2.42
N PHE A 353 7.18 1.22 2.85
CA PHE A 353 7.92 1.40 4.09
C PHE A 353 7.39 2.58 4.91
N ALA A 354 7.92 2.78 6.12
CA ALA A 354 7.71 3.99 6.90
C ALA A 354 7.94 5.26 6.05
N GLY A 355 6.93 6.13 5.98
CA GLY A 355 6.97 7.35 5.17
C GLY A 355 6.26 7.27 3.82
N SER A 356 5.81 6.08 3.38
CA SER A 356 5.08 5.92 2.11
C SER A 356 3.75 6.67 2.09
N GLN A 357 3.15 6.94 3.25
CA GLN A 357 1.93 7.73 3.37
C GLN A 357 2.02 9.11 2.74
N ARG A 358 3.24 9.66 2.56
CA ARG A 358 3.48 10.96 1.91
C ARG A 358 3.18 10.97 0.41
N TYR A 359 3.03 9.80 -0.21
CA TYR A 359 3.06 9.68 -1.68
C TYR A 359 1.90 8.86 -2.26
N THR A 360 1.32 7.94 -1.49
CA THR A 360 0.50 6.87 -2.08
C THR A 360 -0.53 6.32 -1.09
N ALA A 361 -1.61 5.76 -1.64
CA ALA A 361 -2.45 4.79 -0.95
C ALA A 361 -1.79 3.40 -1.00
N VAL A 362 -2.24 2.49 -0.14
CA VAL A 362 -1.83 1.08 -0.16
C VAL A 362 -3.03 0.15 -0.18
N TRP A 363 -2.85 -1.09 -0.65
CA TRP A 363 -3.82 -2.15 -0.39
C TRP A 363 -3.14 -3.40 0.14
N THR A 364 -3.91 -4.32 0.70
CA THR A 364 -3.40 -5.54 1.37
C THR A 364 -2.93 -6.64 0.42
N GLY A 365 -2.75 -6.35 -0.87
CA GLY A 365 -2.35 -7.34 -1.88
C GLY A 365 -3.44 -8.39 -2.17
N ASP A 366 -2.99 -9.57 -2.57
CA ASP A 366 -3.77 -10.58 -3.26
C ASP A 366 -4.56 -11.47 -2.28
N ASN A 367 -5.59 -10.88 -1.67
CA ASN A 367 -6.49 -11.56 -0.75
C ASN A 367 -7.42 -12.58 -1.45
N MET A 368 -8.13 -13.41 -0.70
CA MET A 368 -9.02 -14.44 -1.26
C MET A 368 -10.49 -14.10 -1.07
N ALA A 369 -11.34 -14.55 -1.99
CA ALA A 369 -12.80 -14.45 -1.93
C ALA A 369 -13.40 -15.40 -0.87
N LYS A 370 -13.05 -15.18 0.40
CA LYS A 370 -13.46 -15.98 1.57
C LYS A 370 -13.83 -15.08 2.75
N TRP A 371 -14.67 -15.59 3.66
CA TRP A 371 -15.15 -14.84 4.82
C TRP A 371 -14.06 -14.49 5.84
N ASP A 372 -13.08 -15.38 6.02
CA ASP A 372 -11.91 -15.16 6.87
C ASP A 372 -11.03 -14.01 6.34
N HIS A 373 -10.84 -13.89 5.03
CA HIS A 373 -10.14 -12.75 4.42
C HIS A 373 -10.94 -11.44 4.53
N LEU A 374 -12.27 -11.48 4.39
CA LEU A 374 -13.11 -10.31 4.68
C LEU A 374 -12.93 -9.88 6.14
N GLN A 375 -12.98 -10.81 7.09
CA GLN A 375 -12.77 -10.54 8.51
C GLN A 375 -11.37 -10.00 8.78
N ALA A 376 -10.32 -10.61 8.20
CA ALA A 376 -8.93 -10.23 8.37
C ALA A 376 -8.61 -8.84 7.80
N SER A 377 -9.38 -8.36 6.81
CA SER A 377 -9.18 -7.02 6.25
C SER A 377 -9.29 -5.92 7.32
N VAL A 378 -10.19 -6.06 8.30
CA VAL A 378 -10.40 -5.03 9.34
C VAL A 378 -9.16 -4.84 10.21
N PRO A 379 -8.61 -5.87 10.91
CA PRO A 379 -7.41 -5.69 11.72
C PRO A 379 -6.16 -5.31 10.90
N MET A 380 -6.03 -5.77 9.65
CA MET A 380 -4.93 -5.33 8.77
C MET A 380 -4.98 -3.82 8.50
N LEU A 381 -6.15 -3.29 8.13
CA LEU A 381 -6.32 -1.86 7.83
C LEU A 381 -6.22 -0.98 9.07
N LEU A 382 -6.70 -1.46 10.23
CA LEU A 382 -6.48 -0.78 11.51
C LEU A 382 -5.00 -0.71 11.87
N THR A 383 -4.25 -1.79 11.63
CA THR A 383 -2.80 -1.84 11.90
C THR A 383 -2.03 -0.89 10.97
N LEU A 384 -2.36 -0.87 9.67
CA LEU A 384 -1.79 0.08 8.70
C LEU A 384 -2.11 1.53 9.08
N SER A 385 -3.36 1.79 9.47
CA SER A 385 -3.81 3.11 9.91
C SER A 385 -3.03 3.60 11.13
N LEU A 386 -2.84 2.75 12.14
CA LEU A 386 -2.03 3.06 13.33
C LEU A 386 -0.54 3.27 13.02
N SER A 387 -0.02 2.63 11.97
CA SER A 387 1.36 2.76 11.53
C SER A 387 1.59 3.93 10.55
N GLY A 388 0.62 4.84 10.46
CA GLY A 388 0.69 6.06 9.64
C GLY A 388 0.27 5.87 8.18
N ILE A 389 0.04 4.63 7.75
CA ILE A 389 -0.47 4.30 6.41
C ILE A 389 -2.01 4.39 6.42
N ALA A 390 -2.53 5.61 6.59
CA ALA A 390 -3.94 5.85 6.84
C ALA A 390 -4.84 5.69 5.59
N PHE A 391 -4.28 5.82 4.39
CA PHE A 391 -5.02 5.63 3.14
C PHE A 391 -4.82 4.21 2.62
N CYS A 392 -5.48 3.25 3.27
CA CYS A 392 -5.37 1.82 3.00
C CYS A 392 -6.71 1.15 2.70
N GLY A 393 -6.71 0.02 1.98
CA GLY A 393 -7.90 -0.78 1.67
C GLY A 393 -7.60 -2.23 1.34
N ALA A 394 -8.62 -3.06 1.18
CA ALA A 394 -8.51 -4.44 0.70
C ALA A 394 -9.40 -4.64 -0.53
N ASP A 395 -9.01 -5.57 -1.41
CA ASP A 395 -9.77 -5.79 -2.64
C ASP A 395 -11.16 -6.35 -2.35
N VAL A 396 -12.19 -5.59 -2.74
CA VAL A 396 -13.60 -5.91 -2.49
C VAL A 396 -14.02 -7.11 -3.33
N GLY A 397 -14.54 -8.11 -2.65
CA GLY A 397 -14.90 -9.43 -3.18
C GLY A 397 -13.76 -10.44 -3.23
N GLY A 398 -12.53 -10.06 -2.86
CA GLY A 398 -11.36 -10.95 -2.77
C GLY A 398 -10.70 -11.24 -4.11
N PHE A 399 -9.41 -10.99 -4.25
CA PHE A 399 -8.68 -11.11 -5.51
C PHE A 399 -8.77 -12.52 -6.10
N PHE A 400 -8.38 -13.55 -5.34
CA PHE A 400 -8.49 -14.95 -5.77
C PHE A 400 -9.89 -15.54 -5.57
N TYR A 401 -10.24 -16.50 -6.41
CA TYR A 401 -11.50 -17.26 -6.39
C TYR A 401 -12.76 -16.43 -6.67
N ASN A 402 -13.92 -17.10 -6.66
CA ASN A 402 -15.21 -16.46 -6.92
C ASN A 402 -16.01 -16.38 -5.61
N PRO A 403 -16.33 -15.18 -5.09
CA PRO A 403 -17.17 -15.06 -3.91
C PRO A 403 -18.59 -15.54 -4.25
N ASP A 404 -19.28 -16.12 -3.27
CA ASP A 404 -20.73 -16.19 -3.37
C ASP A 404 -21.33 -14.77 -3.30
N VAL A 405 -22.59 -14.65 -3.73
CA VAL A 405 -23.23 -13.33 -3.85
C VAL A 405 -23.42 -12.65 -2.49
N GLU A 406 -23.61 -13.42 -1.41
CA GLU A 406 -23.77 -12.85 -0.08
C GLU A 406 -22.45 -12.24 0.41
N LEU A 407 -21.35 -13.00 0.29
CA LEU A 407 -20.01 -12.54 0.61
C LEU A 407 -19.66 -11.28 -0.18
N LEU A 408 -19.96 -11.25 -1.49
CA LEU A 408 -19.71 -10.07 -2.31
C LEU A 408 -20.48 -8.85 -1.79
N VAL A 409 -21.79 -8.99 -1.53
CA VAL A 409 -22.62 -7.90 -0.95
C VAL A 409 -22.04 -7.43 0.38
N ARG A 410 -21.66 -8.34 1.28
CA ARG A 410 -21.05 -7.98 2.57
C ARG A 410 -19.71 -7.27 2.39
N TRP A 411 -18.94 -7.65 1.39
CA TRP A 411 -17.67 -6.97 1.10
C TRP A 411 -17.87 -5.54 0.62
N TYR A 412 -18.89 -5.26 -0.22
CA TYR A 412 -19.22 -3.88 -0.57
C TYR A 412 -19.63 -3.07 0.66
N GLN A 413 -20.41 -3.66 1.57
CA GLN A 413 -20.82 -3.00 2.81
C GLN A 413 -19.63 -2.66 3.70
N VAL A 414 -18.66 -3.58 3.87
CA VAL A 414 -17.44 -3.32 4.65
C VAL A 414 -16.50 -2.35 3.93
N GLY A 415 -16.26 -2.56 2.64
CA GLY A 415 -15.37 -1.75 1.80
C GLY A 415 -15.80 -0.29 1.72
N ALA A 416 -17.11 -0.01 1.73
CA ALA A 416 -17.64 1.35 1.76
C ALA A 416 -17.12 2.20 2.94
N TYR A 417 -16.71 1.56 4.05
CA TYR A 417 -16.15 2.23 5.24
C TYR A 417 -14.61 2.16 5.33
N GLN A 418 -13.92 1.52 4.38
CA GLN A 418 -12.46 1.47 4.35
C GLN A 418 -11.87 2.74 3.71
N PRO A 419 -10.71 3.28 4.16
CA PRO A 419 -10.15 4.51 3.60
C PRO A 419 -9.98 4.47 2.06
N PHE A 420 -9.42 3.39 1.53
CA PHE A 420 -9.38 3.09 0.09
C PHE A 420 -10.40 2.02 -0.28
N PHE A 421 -11.21 2.27 -1.32
CA PHE A 421 -12.35 1.44 -1.67
C PHE A 421 -12.32 1.00 -3.14
N ARG A 422 -11.76 -0.19 -3.38
CA ARG A 422 -11.60 -0.79 -4.72
C ARG A 422 -12.16 -2.21 -4.77
N ALA A 423 -12.98 -2.51 -5.78
CA ALA A 423 -13.21 -3.89 -6.20
C ALA A 423 -12.17 -4.30 -7.24
N HIS A 424 -11.54 -5.46 -7.05
CA HIS A 424 -10.54 -6.01 -7.95
C HIS A 424 -10.59 -7.54 -7.89
N ALA A 425 -10.15 -8.22 -8.95
CA ALA A 425 -10.32 -9.66 -9.15
C ALA A 425 -9.23 -10.24 -10.05
N HIS A 426 -8.77 -11.45 -9.73
CA HIS A 426 -7.75 -12.19 -10.49
C HIS A 426 -8.24 -12.62 -11.89
N ILE A 427 -7.31 -12.89 -12.81
CA ILE A 427 -7.61 -13.20 -14.21
C ILE A 427 -8.51 -14.42 -14.42
N GLU A 428 -8.37 -15.43 -13.56
CA GLU A 428 -9.15 -16.67 -13.64
C GLU A 428 -10.56 -16.56 -13.04
N THR A 429 -10.91 -15.41 -12.46
CA THR A 429 -12.23 -15.19 -11.86
C THR A 429 -13.28 -14.82 -12.91
N LYS A 430 -14.53 -15.19 -12.63
CA LYS A 430 -15.67 -14.71 -13.42
C LYS A 430 -15.78 -13.19 -13.29
N ARG A 431 -16.32 -12.56 -14.33
CA ARG A 431 -16.80 -11.16 -14.25
C ARG A 431 -17.75 -11.03 -13.06
N ARG A 432 -17.55 -9.97 -12.26
CA ARG A 432 -18.31 -9.73 -11.04
C ARG A 432 -18.60 -8.25 -10.80
N GLU A 433 -18.76 -7.50 -11.88
CA GLU A 433 -19.34 -6.17 -11.79
C GLU A 433 -20.75 -6.25 -11.16
N PRO A 434 -21.17 -5.28 -10.32
CA PRO A 434 -22.33 -5.42 -9.43
C PRO A 434 -23.63 -5.91 -10.07
N TRP A 435 -23.88 -5.50 -11.33
CA TRP A 435 -25.12 -5.80 -12.04
C TRP A 435 -25.26 -7.24 -12.52
N LEU A 436 -24.19 -8.03 -12.49
CA LEU A 436 -24.23 -9.43 -12.89
C LEU A 436 -24.99 -10.33 -11.90
N PHE A 437 -25.31 -9.80 -10.71
CA PHE A 437 -25.96 -10.54 -9.62
C PHE A 437 -27.45 -10.21 -9.45
N GLY A 438 -27.99 -9.31 -10.27
CA GLY A 438 -29.41 -8.94 -10.26
C GLY A 438 -29.91 -8.38 -8.92
N GLU A 439 -31.21 -8.17 -8.82
CA GLU A 439 -31.86 -7.73 -7.58
C GLU A 439 -32.13 -8.92 -6.63
N PRO A 440 -32.10 -8.73 -5.30
CA PRO A 440 -31.87 -7.46 -4.58
C PRO A 440 -30.39 -7.10 -4.38
N HIS A 441 -29.45 -7.94 -4.82
CA HIS A 441 -28.02 -7.81 -4.55
C HIS A 441 -27.41 -6.54 -5.15
N LEU A 442 -27.80 -6.19 -6.38
CA LEU A 442 -27.41 -4.96 -7.04
C LEU A 442 -27.81 -3.73 -6.21
N SER A 443 -29.06 -3.67 -5.71
CA SER A 443 -29.50 -2.58 -4.83
C SER A 443 -28.70 -2.52 -3.53
N HIS A 444 -28.41 -3.66 -2.89
CA HIS A 444 -27.61 -3.68 -1.66
C HIS A 444 -26.17 -3.17 -1.87
N MET A 445 -25.50 -3.61 -2.94
CA MET A 445 -24.17 -3.10 -3.29
C MET A 445 -24.23 -1.61 -3.63
N ARG A 446 -25.22 -1.18 -4.42
CA ARG A 446 -25.41 0.22 -4.80
C ARG A 446 -25.67 1.11 -3.58
N GLU A 447 -26.45 0.65 -2.62
CA GLU A 447 -26.74 1.38 -1.39
C GLU A 447 -25.48 1.57 -0.54
N ALA A 448 -24.64 0.54 -0.40
CA ALA A 448 -23.35 0.66 0.28
C ALA A 448 -22.44 1.70 -0.40
N VAL A 449 -22.38 1.69 -1.73
CA VAL A 449 -21.60 2.70 -2.46
C VAL A 449 -22.22 4.09 -2.30
N ARG A 450 -23.54 4.26 -2.41
CA ARG A 450 -24.19 5.57 -2.18
C ARG A 450 -23.93 6.10 -0.77
N GLU A 451 -23.93 5.24 0.24
CA GLU A 451 -23.60 5.63 1.61
C GLU A 451 -22.16 6.16 1.71
N ARG A 452 -21.21 5.48 1.07
CA ARG A 452 -19.84 6.01 0.92
C ARG A 452 -19.83 7.42 0.32
N TYR A 453 -20.57 7.66 -0.75
CA TYR A 453 -20.63 9.00 -1.37
C TYR A 453 -21.29 10.06 -0.47
N ARG A 454 -22.30 9.70 0.33
CA ARG A 454 -22.88 10.61 1.35
C ARG A 454 -21.87 10.97 2.43
N LEU A 455 -21.00 10.04 2.79
CA LEU A 455 -19.97 10.21 3.82
C LEU A 455 -18.69 10.87 3.31
N LEU A 456 -18.53 11.12 2.00
CA LEU A 456 -17.32 11.73 1.44
C LEU A 456 -16.87 13.02 2.15
N PRO A 457 -17.76 13.97 2.53
CA PRO A 457 -17.33 15.14 3.29
C PRO A 457 -16.65 14.78 4.63
N TYR A 458 -17.21 13.80 5.35
CA TYR A 458 -16.64 13.29 6.60
C TYR A 458 -15.32 12.56 6.37
N ILE A 459 -15.27 11.64 5.41
CA ILE A 459 -14.06 10.86 5.08
C ILE A 459 -12.94 11.80 4.62
N TYR A 460 -13.26 12.86 3.86
CA TYR A 460 -12.29 13.84 3.41
C TYR A 460 -11.80 14.75 4.57
N THR A 461 -12.64 15.03 5.57
CA THR A 461 -12.18 15.66 6.83
C THR A 461 -11.21 14.75 7.58
N LEU A 462 -11.50 13.44 7.70
CA LEU A 462 -10.56 12.49 8.31
C LEU A 462 -9.24 12.39 7.54
N ALA A 463 -9.29 12.43 6.21
CA ALA A 463 -8.09 12.46 5.38
C ALA A 463 -7.27 13.73 5.60
N ALA A 464 -7.92 14.88 5.84
CA ALA A 464 -7.24 16.12 6.21
C ALA A 464 -6.61 16.05 7.60
N GLU A 465 -7.27 15.43 8.59
CA GLU A 465 -6.68 15.17 9.92
C GLU A 465 -5.44 14.27 9.82
N ALA A 466 -5.50 13.20 9.00
CA ALA A 466 -4.37 12.33 8.74
C ALA A 466 -3.21 13.06 8.02
N ALA A 467 -3.52 14.02 7.16
CA ALA A 467 -2.53 14.81 6.46
C ALA A 467 -1.82 15.84 7.36
N LEU A 468 -2.58 16.50 8.24
CA LEU A 468 -2.05 17.57 9.10
C LEU A 468 -1.34 17.02 10.34
N ASP A 469 -1.96 16.05 11.01
CA ASP A 469 -1.56 15.61 12.36
C ASP A 469 -1.15 14.13 12.42
N GLY A 470 -1.28 13.38 11.32
CA GLY A 470 -1.01 11.94 11.31
C GLY A 470 -2.03 11.10 12.09
N VAL A 471 -3.18 11.68 12.46
CA VAL A 471 -4.25 10.93 13.12
C VAL A 471 -4.89 9.98 12.11
N PRO A 472 -5.04 8.68 12.41
CA PRO A 472 -5.52 7.73 11.42
C PRO A 472 -6.96 7.98 10.95
N MET A 473 -7.29 7.60 9.73
CA MET A 473 -8.65 7.69 9.19
C MET A 473 -9.56 6.61 9.79
N MET A 474 -9.09 5.36 9.76
CA MET A 474 -9.76 4.22 10.39
C MET A 474 -9.10 3.96 11.76
N ARG A 475 -9.90 3.90 12.83
CA ARG A 475 -9.38 3.89 14.21
C ARG A 475 -9.95 2.70 14.98
N PRO A 476 -9.12 1.95 15.73
CA PRO A 476 -9.63 0.92 16.62
C PRO A 476 -10.30 1.58 17.83
N LEU A 477 -11.20 0.87 18.49
CA LEU A 477 -11.98 1.41 19.61
C LEU A 477 -11.08 1.94 20.73
N TRP A 478 -10.01 1.22 21.11
CA TRP A 478 -9.07 1.66 22.15
C TRP A 478 -8.39 3.01 21.86
N TYR A 479 -8.27 3.39 20.58
CA TYR A 479 -7.66 4.66 20.19
C TYR A 479 -8.51 5.88 20.60
N GLU A 480 -9.82 5.72 20.63
CA GLU A 480 -10.77 6.75 21.08
C GLU A 480 -11.21 6.52 22.54
N PHE A 481 -11.22 5.28 23.00
CA PHE A 481 -11.63 4.85 24.34
C PHE A 481 -10.46 4.28 25.14
N GLU A 482 -9.41 5.08 25.32
CA GLU A 482 -8.12 4.66 25.91
C GLU A 482 -8.22 4.08 27.34
N GLU A 483 -9.32 4.29 28.05
CA GLU A 483 -9.54 3.79 29.42
C GLU A 483 -10.55 2.62 29.48
N ASP A 484 -11.17 2.25 28.37
CA ASP A 484 -12.19 1.20 28.30
C ASP A 484 -11.55 -0.16 27.93
N ALA A 485 -11.06 -0.87 28.94
CA ALA A 485 -10.30 -2.12 28.76
C ALA A 485 -10.92 -3.18 27.83
N PRO A 486 -12.25 -3.40 27.80
CA PRO A 486 -12.92 -4.25 26.81
C PRO A 486 -12.62 -3.91 25.34
N THR A 487 -12.15 -2.71 25.02
CA THR A 487 -11.90 -2.25 23.64
C THR A 487 -10.48 -2.53 23.13
N PHE A 488 -9.60 -3.09 23.96
CA PHE A 488 -8.16 -3.19 23.66
C PHE A 488 -7.80 -4.33 22.70
N ALA A 489 -8.67 -5.32 22.49
CA ALA A 489 -8.42 -6.52 21.70
C ALA A 489 -9.35 -6.62 20.50
#